data_AF-A0A7Y2F952-F1
#
_entry.id   AF-A0A7Y2F952-F1
#
_cell.length_a   1.000
_cell.length_b   1.000
_cell.length_c   1.000
_cell.angle_alpha   90.00
_cell.angle_beta   90.00
_cell.angle_gamma   90.00
#
_symmetry.space_group_name_H-M   'P 1'
#
loop_
_entity.id
_entity.type
_entity.pdbx_description
1 polymer ?
#
loop_
_entity_poly.entity_id
_entity_poly.type
_entity_poly.pdbx_seq_one_letter_code
_entity_poly.pdbx_strand_id
1 'polypeptide(L)' 'MIRVAVLSLLVCSWASLVAAERPNILFIMSDDHACNAISAYGGRLAEVAPTPNIDRIAR' A
#
# COMPACT_ATOMS: atom_id res chain seq x y z
N MET A 1 1.41 -8.19 -37.07
CA MET A 1 1.40 -6.77 -36.70
C MET A 1 0.06 -6.35 -36.07
N ILE A 2 -1.08 -6.57 -36.73
CA ILE A 2 -2.42 -6.20 -36.19
C ILE A 2 -2.77 -6.89 -34.87
N ARG A 3 -2.46 -8.20 -34.71
CA ARG A 3 -2.75 -8.95 -33.47
C ARG A 3 -1.99 -8.43 -32.23
N VAL A 4 -0.75 -7.96 -32.41
CA VAL A 4 0.07 -7.38 -31.33
C VAL A 4 -0.46 -6.02 -30.92
N ALA A 5 -0.90 -5.21 -31.89
CA ALA A 5 -1.50 -3.91 -31.62
C ALA A 5 -2.82 -4.02 -30.83
N VAL A 6 -3.68 -4.99 -31.16
CA VAL A 6 -4.93 -5.25 -30.43
C VAL A 6 -4.65 -5.71 -29.00
N LEU A 7 -3.67 -6.59 -28.80
CA LEU A 7 -3.28 -7.04 -27.47
C LEU A 7 -2.72 -5.88 -26.62
N SER A 8 -1.93 -4.99 -27.21
CA SER A 8 -1.37 -3.83 -26.53
C SER A 8 -2.44 -2.80 -26.14
N LEU A 9 -3.45 -2.61 -26.99
CA LEU A 9 -4.60 -1.74 -26.69
C LEU A 9 -5.44 -2.26 -25.53
N LEU A 10 -5.68 -3.58 -25.48
CA LEU A 10 -6.45 -4.21 -24.40
C LEU A 10 -5.74 -4.11 -23.03
N VAL A 11 -4.40 -4.21 -23.00
CA VAL A 11 -3.61 -4.05 -21.76
C VAL A 11 -3.68 -2.61 -21.24
N CYS A 12 -3.60 -1.61 -22.12
CA CYS A 12 -3.69 -0.19 -21.71
C CYS A 12 -5.06 0.18 -21.12
N SER A 13 -6.15 -0.40 -21.61
CA SER A 13 -7.50 -0.10 -21.10
C SER A 13 -7.77 -0.66 -19.69
N TRP A 14 -7.02 -1.67 -19.25
CA TRP A 14 -7.13 -2.22 -17.88
C TRP A 14 -6.41 -1.35 -16.83
N ALA A 15 -5.42 -0.56 -17.23
CA ALA A 15 -4.66 0.28 -16.31
C ALA A 15 -5.47 1.46 -15.75
N SER A 16 -6.51 1.91 -16.48
CA SER A 16 -7.28 3.10 -16.13
C SER A 16 -8.38 2.88 -15.08
N LEU A 17 -8.58 1.65 -14.58
CA LEU A 17 -9.68 1.30 -13.69
C LEU A 17 -9.40 1.51 -12.18
N VAL A 18 -8.21 1.98 -11.81
CA VAL A 18 -7.65 1.74 -10.46
C VAL A 18 -7.63 2.98 -9.54
N ALA A 19 -8.36 4.05 -9.84
CA ALA A 19 -8.49 5.18 -8.91
C ALA A 19 -9.92 5.73 -8.86
N ALA A 20 -10.48 5.82 -7.66
CA ALA A 20 -11.73 6.54 -7.43
C ALA A 20 -11.52 8.03 -7.70
N GLU A 21 -12.47 8.68 -8.37
CA GLU A 21 -12.43 10.12 -8.67
C GLU A 21 -12.27 10.99 -7.41
N ARG A 22 -12.74 10.49 -6.26
CA ARG A 22 -12.61 11.10 -4.94
C ARG A 22 -12.33 10.03 -3.87
N PRO A 23 -11.05 9.73 -3.56
CA PRO A 23 -10.72 8.74 -2.55
C PRO A 23 -11.12 9.23 -1.15
N ASN A 24 -11.47 8.29 -0.26
CA ASN A 24 -11.64 8.58 1.16
C ASN A 24 -10.26 8.77 1.80
N ILE A 25 -10.12 9.77 2.67
CA ILE A 25 -8.88 10.03 3.41
C ILE A 25 -9.11 9.66 4.87
N LEU A 26 -8.28 8.75 5.38
CA LEU A 26 -8.21 8.40 6.80
C LEU A 26 -6.82 8.77 7.31
N PHE A 27 -6.76 9.72 8.25
CA PHE A 27 -5.52 10.10 8.93
C PHE A 27 -5.50 9.52 10.34
N ILE A 28 -4.44 8.78 10.68
CA ILE A 28 -4.25 8.17 12.00
C ILE A 28 -2.95 8.73 12.57
N MET A 29 -3.04 9.34 13.74
CA MET A 29 -1.90 9.85 14.51
C MET A 29 -1.84 9.13 15.85
N SER A 30 -0.64 8.77 16.27
CA SER A 30 -0.36 8.30 17.62
C SER A 30 0.74 9.17 18.20
N ASP A 31 0.49 9.76 19.36
CA ASP A 31 1.51 10.51 20.09
C ASP A 31 2.60 9.56 20.62
N ASP A 32 3.83 10.06 20.77
CA ASP A 32 5.01 9.35 21.29
C ASP A 32 5.36 8.00 20.63
N HIS A 33 4.80 7.69 19.46
CA HIS A 33 5.13 6.48 18.72
C HIS A 33 6.47 6.64 18.00
N ALA A 34 7.56 6.35 18.70
CA ALA A 34 8.91 6.36 18.13
C ALA A 34 9.01 5.35 16.97
N CYS A 35 9.89 5.60 15.99
CA CYS A 35 10.05 4.73 14.81
C CYS A 35 10.27 3.26 15.17
N ASN A 36 11.04 2.98 16.24
CA ASN A 36 11.32 1.60 16.66
C ASN A 36 10.09 0.85 17.20
N ALA A 37 9.00 1.52 17.55
CA ALA A 37 7.79 0.90 18.09
C ALA A 37 6.81 0.42 17.00
N ILE A 38 7.08 0.71 15.71
CA ILE A 38 6.33 0.16 14.59
C ILE A 38 7.10 -1.03 13.99
N SER A 39 6.55 -2.24 14.10
CA SER A 39 7.24 -3.47 13.66
C SER A 39 7.49 -3.52 12.16
N ALA A 40 6.63 -2.89 11.34
CA ALA A 40 6.80 -2.80 9.89
C ALA A 40 8.13 -2.18 9.45
N TYR A 41 8.78 -1.40 10.33
CA TYR A 41 10.07 -0.78 10.06
C TYR A 41 11.28 -1.68 10.41
N GLY A 42 11.05 -2.89 10.94
CA GLY A 42 12.11 -3.85 11.23
C GLY A 42 13.08 -3.44 12.34
N GLY A 43 12.64 -2.56 13.25
CA GLY A 43 13.44 -2.09 14.38
C GLY A 43 13.58 -3.14 15.50
N ARG A 44 14.37 -2.80 16.53
CA ARG A 44 14.70 -3.71 17.66
C ARG A 44 13.49 -4.28 18.42
N LEU A 45 12.33 -3.60 18.36
CA LEU A 45 11.13 -4.01 19.09
C LEU A 45 10.19 -4.86 18.24
N ALA A 46 10.47 -5.08 16.95
CA ALA A 46 9.51 -5.71 16.03
C ALA A 46 9.08 -7.12 16.48
N GLU A 47 9.98 -7.89 17.09
CA GLU A 47 9.68 -9.24 17.58
C GLU A 47 8.94 -9.24 18.93
N VAL A 48 9.24 -8.29 19.81
CA VAL A 48 8.70 -8.25 21.18
C VAL A 48 7.41 -7.42 21.30
N ALA A 49 7.19 -6.49 20.39
CA ALA A 49 6.03 -5.61 20.33
C ALA A 49 5.53 -5.49 18.87
N PRO A 50 4.92 -6.55 18.31
CA PRO A 50 4.41 -6.53 16.95
C PRO A 50 3.16 -5.65 16.81
N THR A 51 3.00 -5.01 15.65
CA THR A 51 1.85 -4.16 15.29
C THR A 51 1.12 -4.74 14.08
N PRO A 52 0.46 -5.92 14.19
CA PRO A 52 -0.02 -6.70 13.05
C PRO A 52 -1.01 -5.95 12.14
N ASN A 53 -1.81 -5.03 12.70
CA ASN A 53 -2.73 -4.21 11.93
C ASN A 53 -2.01 -3.15 11.08
N ILE A 54 -0.93 -2.56 11.60
CA ILE A 54 -0.11 -1.58 10.90
C ILE A 54 0.78 -2.30 9.88
N ASP A 55 1.36 -3.44 10.26
CA ASP A 55 2.13 -4.31 9.35
C ASP A 55 1.32 -4.72 8.13
N ARG A 56 0.03 -5.02 8.31
CA ARG A 56 -0.88 -5.33 7.20
C ARG A 56 -1.10 -4.15 6.26
N ILE A 57 -1.10 -2.93 6.77
CA ILE A 57 -1.29 -1.70 5.96
C ILE A 57 0.01 -1.33 5.22
N ALA A 58 1.17 -1.70 5.75
CA ALA A 58 2.48 -1.38 5.17
C ALA A 58 2.90 -2.29 3.99
N ARG A 59 2.21 -3.43 3.77
CA ARG A 59 2.45 -4.37 2.66
C ARG A 59 1.67 -3.96 1.42
#